data_AF-A0A7S3KQT0-F1
#
_entry.id   AF-A0A7S3KQT0-F1
#
_cell.length_a   1.000
_cell.length_b   1.000
_cell.length_c   1.000
_cell.angle_alpha   90.00
_cell.angle_beta   90.00
_cell.angle_gamma   90.00
#
_symmetry.space_group_name_H-M   'P 1'
#
loop_
_entity.id
_entity.type
_entity.pdbx_description
1 polymer ?
#
loop_
_entity_poly.entity_id
_entity_poly.type
_entity_poly.pdbx_seq_one_letter_code
_entity_poly.pdbx_strand_id
1 'polypeptide(L)'
;YDEAIMFFSKAIELEPKKADFYHNRGFAYRKKKNYQKAIEDYTSAIEINSSHFKAYYNRAFCWDKLGELKNAEDDYMKAVELQSNNISALHHLGTVREKIGGDKLSLALEDFNKVIDLNPEYSPSFNGRGLVWDRLFNFEEAIKDFTASIELDEGNA
;
A
#
# COMPACT_ATOMS: atom_id res chain seq x y z
N TYR A 1 -14.37 -16.15 5.13
CA TYR A 1 -14.07 -15.53 3.83
C TYR A 1 -14.72 -16.26 2.65
N ASP A 2 -14.87 -17.59 2.67
CA ASP A 2 -15.57 -18.32 1.59
C ASP A 2 -17.03 -17.91 1.41
N GLU A 3 -17.76 -17.74 2.52
CA GLU A 3 -19.13 -17.20 2.47
C GLU A 3 -19.18 -15.81 1.85
N ALA A 4 -18.26 -14.91 2.22
CA ALA A 4 -18.17 -13.57 1.63
C ALA A 4 -17.93 -13.64 0.11
N ILE A 5 -17.06 -14.54 -0.35
CA ILE A 5 -16.82 -14.75 -1.78
C ILE A 5 -18.10 -15.21 -2.47
N MET A 6 -18.84 -16.16 -1.88
CA MET A 6 -20.12 -16.64 -2.42
C MET A 6 -21.15 -15.51 -2.48
N PHE A 7 -21.32 -14.74 -1.39
CA PHE A 7 -22.28 -13.64 -1.32
C PHE A 7 -21.97 -12.54 -2.35
N PHE A 8 -20.72 -12.10 -2.45
CA PHE A 8 -20.37 -11.08 -3.44
C PHE A 8 -20.40 -11.61 -4.87
N SER A 9 -20.18 -12.92 -5.09
CA SER A 9 -20.39 -13.50 -6.43
C SER A 9 -21.86 -13.42 -6.85
N LYS A 10 -22.79 -13.76 -5.96
CA LYS A 10 -24.23 -13.59 -6.21
C LYS A 10 -24.60 -12.12 -6.39
N ALA A 11 -24.02 -11.22 -5.60
CA ALA A 11 -24.27 -9.78 -5.74
C ALA A 11 -23.79 -9.23 -7.09
N ILE A 12 -22.66 -9.72 -7.60
CA ILE A 12 -22.12 -9.37 -8.92
C ILE A 12 -23.02 -9.90 -10.05
N GLU A 13 -23.58 -11.11 -9.91
CA GLU A 13 -24.55 -11.65 -10.87
C GLU A 13 -25.81 -10.77 -10.97
N LEU A 14 -26.28 -10.25 -9.84
CA LEU A 14 -27.47 -9.38 -9.78
C LEU A 14 -27.16 -7.95 -10.25
N GLU A 15 -26.00 -7.39 -9.89
CA GLU A 15 -25.61 -6.01 -10.21
C GLU A 15 -24.13 -5.92 -10.64
N PRO A 16 -23.81 -6.27 -11.90
CA PRO A 16 -22.41 -6.37 -12.37
C PRO A 16 -21.70 -5.02 -12.54
N LYS A 17 -22.40 -3.89 -12.33
CA LYS A 17 -21.83 -2.54 -12.44
C LYS A 17 -21.56 -1.88 -11.08
N LYS A 18 -21.58 -2.65 -10.00
CA LYS A 18 -21.27 -2.16 -8.65
C LYS A 18 -19.81 -2.47 -8.29
N ALA A 19 -18.93 -1.48 -8.43
CA ALA A 19 -17.50 -1.62 -8.14
C ALA A 19 -17.21 -2.17 -6.74
N ASP A 20 -18.00 -1.76 -5.72
CA ASP A 20 -17.84 -2.20 -4.35
C ASP A 20 -17.98 -3.73 -4.18
N PHE A 21 -18.81 -4.40 -4.98
CA PHE A 21 -18.97 -5.86 -4.88
C PHE A 21 -17.72 -6.59 -5.34
N TYR A 22 -17.12 -6.15 -6.44
CA TYR A 22 -15.83 -6.66 -6.91
C TYR A 22 -14.73 -6.35 -5.89
N HIS A 23 -14.62 -5.10 -5.40
CA HIS A 23 -13.65 -4.75 -4.38
C HIS A 23 -13.77 -5.64 -3.13
N ASN A 24 -14.99 -5.86 -2.62
CA ASN A 24 -15.19 -6.63 -1.40
C ASN A 24 -14.93 -8.14 -1.61
N ARG A 25 -15.24 -8.68 -2.80
CA ARG A 25 -14.85 -10.05 -3.17
C ARG A 25 -13.33 -10.19 -3.29
N GLY A 26 -12.68 -9.22 -3.95
CA GLY A 26 -11.23 -9.13 -4.05
C GLY A 26 -10.56 -9.04 -2.68
N PHE A 27 -11.15 -8.31 -1.74
CA PHE A 27 -10.68 -8.24 -0.36
C PHE A 27 -10.76 -9.60 0.35
N ALA A 28 -11.84 -10.35 0.15
CA ALA A 28 -11.95 -11.70 0.68
C ALA A 28 -10.89 -12.64 0.08
N TYR A 29 -10.63 -12.57 -1.24
CA TYR A 29 -9.54 -13.31 -1.87
C TYR A 29 -8.16 -12.93 -1.32
N ARG A 30 -7.89 -11.63 -1.14
CA ARG A 30 -6.64 -11.12 -0.54
C ARG A 30 -6.42 -11.67 0.87
N LYS A 31 -7.47 -11.71 1.69
CA LYS A 31 -7.41 -12.27 3.06
C LYS A 31 -7.17 -13.78 3.06
N LYS A 32 -7.60 -14.48 2.01
CA LYS A 32 -7.23 -15.88 1.74
C LYS A 32 -5.86 -16.04 1.05
N LYS A 33 -5.09 -14.97 0.87
CA LYS A 33 -3.81 -14.92 0.14
C LYS A 33 -3.91 -15.38 -1.32
N ASN A 34 -5.11 -15.40 -1.90
CA ASN A 34 -5.29 -15.62 -3.34
C ASN A 34 -5.16 -14.27 -4.05
N TYR A 35 -3.91 -13.81 -4.18
CA TYR A 35 -3.61 -12.47 -4.69
C TYR A 35 -4.01 -12.29 -6.15
N GLN A 36 -3.86 -13.33 -6.99
CA GLN A 36 -4.23 -13.27 -8.40
C GLN A 36 -5.73 -13.01 -8.58
N LYS A 37 -6.60 -13.78 -7.91
CA LYS A 37 -8.06 -13.53 -7.96
C LYS A 37 -8.45 -12.19 -7.34
N ALA A 38 -7.74 -11.76 -6.30
CA ALA A 38 -7.96 -10.44 -5.74
C ALA A 38 -7.65 -9.32 -6.75
N ILE A 39 -6.55 -9.46 -7.50
CA ILE A 39 -6.15 -8.52 -8.56
C ILE A 39 -7.20 -8.45 -9.67
N GLU A 40 -7.72 -9.59 -10.12
CA GLU A 40 -8.80 -9.65 -11.13
C GLU A 40 -10.01 -8.84 -10.67
N ASP A 41 -10.49 -9.11 -9.44
CA ASP A 41 -11.63 -8.40 -8.87
C ASP A 41 -11.36 -6.90 -8.66
N TYR A 42 -10.20 -6.52 -8.14
CA TYR A 42 -9.87 -5.09 -8.03
C TYR A 42 -9.74 -4.40 -9.40
N THR A 43 -9.29 -5.12 -10.42
CA THR A 43 -9.23 -4.60 -11.79
C THR A 43 -10.61 -4.32 -12.32
N SER A 44 -11.56 -5.25 -12.18
CA SER A 44 -12.97 -4.99 -12.52
C SER A 44 -13.56 -3.83 -11.73
N ALA A 45 -13.25 -3.70 -10.43
CA ALA A 45 -13.71 -2.56 -9.63
C ALA A 45 -13.19 -1.22 -10.17
N ILE A 46 -11.93 -1.17 -10.62
CA ILE A 46 -11.29 0.01 -11.23
C ILE A 46 -11.86 0.32 -12.62
N GLU A 47 -12.13 -0.69 -13.43
CA GLU A 47 -12.78 -0.51 -14.74
C GLU A 47 -14.19 0.07 -14.62
N ILE A 48 -14.93 -0.33 -13.58
CA ILE A 48 -16.26 0.20 -13.27
C ILE A 48 -16.17 1.61 -12.67
N ASN A 49 -15.22 1.86 -11.77
CA ASN A 49 -14.99 3.15 -11.14
C ASN A 49 -13.48 3.46 -11.10
N SER A 50 -13.03 4.27 -12.05
CA SER A 50 -11.62 4.68 -12.19
C SER A 50 -11.10 5.57 -11.05
N SER A 51 -11.98 6.03 -10.15
CA SER A 51 -11.63 6.81 -8.95
C SER A 51 -11.72 5.99 -7.66
N HIS A 52 -11.80 4.66 -7.75
CA HIS A 52 -11.98 3.79 -6.59
C HIS A 52 -10.68 3.58 -5.79
N PHE A 53 -10.34 4.55 -4.92
CA PHE A 53 -9.12 4.55 -4.09
C PHE A 53 -8.76 3.19 -3.47
N LYS A 54 -9.71 2.54 -2.77
CA LYS A 54 -9.44 1.28 -2.07
C LYS A 54 -9.09 0.11 -3.00
N ALA A 55 -9.54 0.15 -4.26
CA ALA A 55 -9.28 -0.91 -5.23
C ALA A 55 -7.84 -0.79 -5.73
N TYR A 56 -7.38 0.42 -6.07
CA TYR A 56 -5.97 0.69 -6.37
C TYR A 56 -5.07 0.29 -5.20
N TYR A 57 -5.35 0.79 -3.99
CA TYR A 57 -4.56 0.49 -2.80
C TYR A 57 -4.43 -1.01 -2.54
N ASN A 58 -5.56 -1.75 -2.57
CA ASN A 58 -5.52 -3.18 -2.28
C ASN A 58 -4.95 -4.01 -3.45
N ARG A 59 -5.08 -3.56 -4.70
CA ARG A 59 -4.44 -4.21 -5.85
C ARG A 59 -2.93 -4.02 -5.82
N ALA A 60 -2.46 -2.82 -5.48
CA ALA A 60 -1.05 -2.54 -5.25
C ALA A 60 -0.45 -3.46 -4.17
N PHE A 61 -1.17 -3.65 -3.07
CA PHE A 61 -0.75 -4.60 -2.03
C PHE A 61 -0.61 -6.03 -2.57
N CYS A 62 -1.55 -6.49 -3.39
CA CYS A 62 -1.47 -7.81 -4.00
C CYS A 62 -0.28 -7.92 -4.96
N TRP A 63 -0.01 -6.90 -5.78
CA TRP A 63 1.16 -6.85 -6.64
C TRP A 63 2.47 -6.91 -5.84
N ASP A 64 2.58 -6.14 -4.75
CA ASP A 64 3.73 -6.20 -3.84
C ASP A 64 3.92 -7.62 -3.26
N LYS A 65 2.84 -8.29 -2.86
CA LYS A 65 2.91 -9.67 -2.37
C LYS A 65 3.31 -10.71 -3.43
N LEU A 66 3.12 -10.40 -4.71
CA LEU A 66 3.57 -11.24 -5.82
C LEU A 66 4.97 -10.86 -6.32
N GLY A 67 5.57 -9.76 -5.81
CA GLY A 67 6.87 -9.27 -6.27
C GLY A 67 6.80 -8.40 -7.53
N GLU A 68 5.61 -8.08 -8.02
CA GLU A 68 5.37 -7.21 -9.18
C GLU A 68 5.47 -5.74 -8.75
N LEU A 69 6.68 -5.33 -8.34
CA LEU A 69 6.92 -4.05 -7.67
C LEU A 69 6.55 -2.84 -8.54
N LYS A 70 6.73 -2.93 -9.86
CA LYS A 70 6.38 -1.82 -10.77
C LYS A 70 4.87 -1.58 -10.81
N ASN A 71 4.07 -2.65 -10.93
CA ASN A 71 2.62 -2.58 -10.88
C ASN A 71 2.13 -2.09 -9.51
N ALA A 72 2.80 -2.50 -8.43
CA ALA A 72 2.51 -2.00 -7.09
C ALA A 72 2.78 -0.49 -6.96
N GLU A 73 3.92 -0.01 -7.48
CA GLU A 73 4.26 1.41 -7.50
C GLU A 73 3.18 2.22 -8.23
N ASP A 74 2.79 1.79 -9.43
CA ASP A 74 1.81 2.51 -10.27
C ASP A 74 0.43 2.60 -9.59
N ASP A 75 -0.05 1.50 -9.00
CA ASP A 75 -1.33 1.49 -8.29
C ASP A 75 -1.29 2.30 -6.98
N TYR A 76 -0.20 2.23 -6.21
CA TYR A 76 -0.06 3.07 -5.02
C TYR A 76 0.06 4.55 -5.37
N MET A 77 0.77 4.91 -6.44
CA MET A 77 0.80 6.28 -6.95
C MET A 77 -0.61 6.77 -7.31
N LYS A 78 -1.41 5.93 -7.97
CA LYS A 78 -2.80 6.30 -8.28
C LYS A 78 -3.67 6.44 -7.03
N ALA A 79 -3.47 5.58 -6.02
CA ALA A 79 -4.14 5.71 -4.74
C ALA A 79 -3.76 7.04 -4.03
N VAL A 80 -2.48 7.41 -4.02
CA VAL A 80 -2.00 8.69 -3.49
C VAL A 80 -2.56 9.87 -4.29
N GLU A 81 -2.65 9.79 -5.61
CA GLU A 81 -3.29 10.84 -6.43
C GLU A 81 -4.75 11.09 -6.03
N LEU A 82 -5.51 10.01 -5.78
CA LEU A 82 -6.90 10.08 -5.34
C LEU A 82 -7.07 10.57 -3.89
N GLN A 83 -6.10 10.27 -3.02
CA GLN A 83 -6.08 10.70 -1.62
C GLN A 83 -4.65 11.07 -1.18
N SER A 84 -4.27 12.31 -1.47
CA SER A 84 -2.88 12.81 -1.37
C SER A 84 -2.28 12.80 0.03
N ASN A 85 -3.11 12.76 1.07
CA ASN A 85 -2.69 12.75 2.48
C ASN A 85 -3.00 11.41 3.17
N ASN A 86 -3.26 10.34 2.42
CA ASN A 86 -3.47 9.02 3.01
C ASN A 86 -2.14 8.43 3.48
N ILE A 87 -1.93 8.41 4.80
CA ILE A 87 -0.70 7.93 5.46
C ILE A 87 -0.34 6.51 5.03
N SER A 88 -1.29 5.59 5.01
CA SER A 88 -1.02 4.19 4.65
C SER A 88 -0.60 4.05 3.18
N ALA A 89 -1.23 4.78 2.26
CA ALA A 89 -0.87 4.74 0.85
C ALA A 89 0.52 5.33 0.60
N LEU A 90 0.86 6.47 1.22
CA LEU A 90 2.20 7.06 1.14
C LEU A 90 3.27 6.14 1.72
N HIS A 91 3.04 5.60 2.91
CA HIS A 91 3.98 4.68 3.56
C HIS A 91 4.26 3.43 2.71
N HIS A 92 3.21 2.82 2.14
CA HIS A 92 3.39 1.65 1.28
C HIS A 92 4.01 2.00 -0.07
N LEU A 93 3.73 3.17 -0.64
CA LEU A 93 4.42 3.66 -1.83
C LEU A 93 5.93 3.81 -1.58
N GLY A 94 6.29 4.46 -0.48
CA GLY A 94 7.68 4.61 -0.05
C GLY A 94 8.36 3.26 0.15
N THR A 95 7.66 2.30 0.77
CA THR A 95 8.17 0.93 0.98
C THR A 95 8.40 0.19 -0.35
N VAL A 96 7.50 0.33 -1.33
CA VAL A 96 7.68 -0.29 -2.66
C VAL A 96 8.84 0.36 -3.41
N ARG A 97 8.97 1.68 -3.36
CA ARG A 97 10.09 2.42 -3.98
C ARG A 97 11.43 2.11 -3.33
N GLU A 98 11.45 1.96 -2.01
CA GLU A 98 12.58 1.40 -1.28
C GLU A 98 12.95 0.05 -1.88
N LYS A 99 12.05 -0.95 -1.88
CA LYS A 99 12.32 -2.28 -2.45
C LYS A 99 12.83 -2.25 -3.89
N ILE A 100 12.29 -1.39 -4.75
CA ILE A 100 12.78 -1.21 -6.13
C ILE A 100 14.24 -0.73 -6.14
N GLY A 101 14.57 0.25 -5.31
CA GLY A 101 15.92 0.77 -5.16
C GLY A 101 16.41 1.63 -6.32
N GLY A 102 17.73 1.83 -6.38
CA GLY A 102 18.37 2.70 -7.38
C GLY A 102 17.80 4.11 -7.33
N ASP A 103 17.37 4.61 -8.49
CA ASP A 103 16.82 5.97 -8.63
C ASP A 103 15.49 6.19 -7.88
N LYS A 104 14.87 5.12 -7.34
CA LYS A 104 13.64 5.23 -6.54
C LYS A 104 13.89 5.56 -5.07
N LEU A 105 15.12 5.43 -4.58
CA LEU A 105 15.43 5.69 -3.17
C LEU A 105 15.16 7.15 -2.78
N SER A 106 15.45 8.13 -3.65
CA SER A 106 15.13 9.54 -3.39
C SER A 106 13.62 9.77 -3.25
N LEU A 107 12.82 9.16 -4.13
CA LEU A 107 11.36 9.24 -4.06
C LEU A 107 10.80 8.56 -2.81
N ALA A 108 11.40 7.45 -2.37
CA ALA A 108 11.02 6.79 -1.13
C ALA A 108 11.26 7.70 0.09
N LEU A 109 12.38 8.43 0.14
CA LEU A 109 12.64 9.42 1.19
C LEU A 109 11.55 10.50 1.21
N GLU A 110 11.17 11.04 0.04
CA GLU A 110 10.11 12.04 -0.07
C GLU A 110 8.77 11.52 0.46
N ASP A 111 8.39 10.28 0.10
CA ASP A 111 7.15 9.67 0.58
C ASP A 111 7.16 9.49 2.10
N PHE A 112 8.26 8.98 2.67
CA PHE A 112 8.37 8.79 4.12
C PHE A 112 8.42 10.12 4.88
N ASN A 113 9.13 11.12 4.36
CA ASN A 113 9.12 12.49 4.91
C ASN A 113 7.68 13.02 4.99
N LYS A 114 6.92 12.88 3.91
CA LYS A 114 5.52 13.32 3.89
C LYS A 114 4.65 12.58 4.92
N VAL A 115 4.89 11.29 5.15
CA VAL A 115 4.18 10.56 6.21
C VAL A 115 4.54 11.12 7.59
N ILE A 116 5.83 11.35 7.85
CA ILE A 116 6.31 11.88 9.12
C ILE A 116 5.78 13.31 9.37
N ASP A 117 5.71 14.14 8.33
CA ASP A 117 5.12 15.48 8.41
C ASP A 117 3.61 15.42 8.73
N LEU A 118 2.88 14.44 8.18
CA LEU A 118 1.45 14.25 8.41
C LEU A 118 1.16 13.61 9.77
N ASN A 119 2.01 12.68 10.21
CA ASN A 119 1.90 12.01 11.50
C ASN A 119 3.30 11.67 12.05
N PRO A 120 3.85 12.55 12.90
CA PRO A 120 5.17 12.34 13.52
C PRO A 120 5.25 11.14 14.48
N GLU A 121 4.12 10.55 14.87
CA GLU A 121 4.07 9.38 15.74
C GLU A 121 3.97 8.06 14.95
N TYR A 122 3.97 8.13 13.60
CA TYR A 122 3.89 6.94 12.75
C TYR A 122 5.25 6.24 12.62
N SER A 123 5.62 5.51 13.68
CA SER A 123 6.87 4.74 13.82
C SER A 123 7.28 3.97 12.55
N PRO A 124 6.39 3.23 11.84
CA PRO A 124 6.81 2.46 10.66
C PRO A 124 7.47 3.29 9.55
N SER A 125 7.14 4.57 9.41
CA SER A 125 7.77 5.43 8.39
C SER A 125 9.17 5.90 8.78
N PHE A 126 9.48 6.02 10.07
CA PHE A 126 10.87 6.23 10.51
C PHE A 126 11.70 5.00 10.20
N ASN A 127 11.23 3.81 10.56
CA ASN A 127 11.92 2.58 10.18
C ASN A 127 12.09 2.44 8.65
N GLY A 128 11.03 2.73 7.89
CA GLY A 128 11.09 2.73 6.42
C GLY A 128 12.13 3.71 5.85
N ARG A 129 12.18 4.95 6.37
CA ARG A 129 13.17 5.97 5.96
C ARG A 129 14.59 5.60 6.37
N GLY A 130 14.77 5.02 7.55
CA GLY A 130 16.04 4.48 8.02
C GLY A 130 16.62 3.39 7.11
N LEU A 131 15.77 2.48 6.61
CA LEU A 131 16.20 1.49 5.61
C LEU A 131 16.67 2.14 4.30
N VAL A 132 16.03 3.23 3.87
CA VAL A 132 16.46 3.96 2.68
C VAL A 132 17.82 4.63 2.92
N TRP A 133 18.03 5.24 4.09
CA TRP A 133 19.33 5.84 4.45
C TRP A 133 20.46 4.82 4.52
N ASP A 134 20.20 3.64 5.10
CA ASP A 134 21.15 2.53 5.15
C ASP A 134 21.58 2.10 3.74
N ARG A 135 20.63 1.97 2.82
CA ARG A 135 20.91 1.65 1.41
C ARG A 135 21.68 2.73 0.66
N LEU A 136 21.59 3.98 1.12
CA LEU A 136 22.37 5.11 0.63
C LEU A 136 23.72 5.26 1.36
N PHE A 137 24.08 4.33 2.23
CA PHE A 137 25.27 4.36 3.08
C PHE A 137 25.33 5.58 4.02
N ASN A 138 24.19 6.23 4.29
CA ASN A 138 24.07 7.31 5.25
C ASN A 138 23.68 6.74 6.63
N PHE A 139 24.64 6.07 7.26
CA PHE A 139 24.39 5.31 8.49
C PHE A 139 24.00 6.17 9.68
N GLU A 140 24.43 7.44 9.73
CA GLU A 140 24.08 8.36 10.81
C GLU A 140 22.57 8.65 10.83
N GLU A 141 22.01 9.03 9.68
CA GLU A 141 20.56 9.26 9.57
C GLU A 141 19.76 7.96 9.72
N ALA A 142 20.30 6.82 9.25
CA ALA A 142 19.66 5.52 9.45
C ALA A 142 19.52 5.18 10.95
N ILE A 143 20.60 5.30 11.73
CA ILE A 143 20.59 5.05 13.18
C ILE A 143 19.60 5.97 13.88
N LYS A 144 19.57 7.25 13.52
CA LYS A 144 18.64 8.23 14.07
C LYS A 144 17.18 7.84 13.82
N ASP A 145 16.84 7.46 12.59
CA ASP A 145 15.48 7.04 12.24
C ASP A 145 15.08 5.72 12.92
N PHE A 146 15.98 4.73 13.00
CA PHE A 146 15.70 3.50 13.73
C PHE A 146 15.49 3.75 15.23
N THR A 147 16.30 4.61 15.84
CA THR A 147 16.17 4.99 17.25
C THR A 147 14.82 5.66 17.50
N ALA A 148 14.44 6.63 16.66
CA ALA A 148 13.14 7.29 16.77
C ALA A 148 11.96 6.30 16.63
N SER A 149 12.05 5.33 15.72
CA SER A 149 11.02 4.28 15.57
C SER A 149 10.88 3.44 16.85
N ILE A 150 11.98 3.04 17.48
CA ILE A 150 11.96 2.25 18.72
C ILE A 150 11.36 3.07 19.87
N GLU A 151 11.79 4.32 20.04
CA GLU A 151 11.29 5.21 21.09
C GLU A 151 9.77 5.44 20.97
N LEU A 152 9.27 5.61 19.75
CA LEU A 152 7.84 5.73 19.49
C LEU A 152 7.07 4.45 19.80
N ASP A 153 7.62 3.27 19.51
CA ASP A 153 6.95 2.00 19.81
C ASP A 153 6.93 1.71 21.32
N GLU A 154 7.99 2.04 22.06
CA GLU A 154 8.07 1.88 23.51
C GLU A 154 7.17 2.88 24.26
N GLY A 155 7.07 4.12 23.78
CA GLY A 155 6.21 5.15 24.37
C GLY A 155 4.70 4.90 24.19
N ASN A 156 4.33 4.01 23.26
CA ASN A 156 2.95 3.67 22.91
C ASN A 156 2.47 2.31 23.51
N ALA A 157 3.32 1.62 24.29
CA ALA A 157 3.04 0.34 24.93
C ALA A 157 2.48 0.48 26.35
#